data_AF-A0AAI8SZA4-F1
#
_entry.id   AF-A0AAI8SZA4-F1
#
_cell.length_a   1.000
_cell.length_b   1.000
_cell.length_c   1.000
_cell.angle_alpha   90.00
_cell.angle_beta   90.00
_cell.angle_gamma   90.00
#
_symmetry.space_group_name_H-M   'P 1'
#
loop_
_entity.id
_entity.type
_entity.pdbx_description
1 polymer ?
#
loop_
_entity_poly.entity_id
_entity_poly.type
_entity_poly.pdbx_seq_one_letter_code
_entity_poly.pdbx_strand_id
1 'polypeptide(L)'
;MLEHAKLALAADDPKPEEKLPPIDPESIAAELGLNQPKSAVDFGRMRRSFAFTNHPDRVAPHLRQRAMIRMQVANMLIDEAKRRAVAGVRR
;
A
#
# COMPACT_ATOMS: atom_id res chain seq x y z
N MET A 1 -35.33 0.85 48.91
CA MET A 1 -35.15 2.01 48.02
C MET A 1 -33.69 2.44 47.98
N LEU A 2 -32.78 1.56 47.57
CA LEU A 2 -31.41 1.94 47.19
C LEU A 2 -31.10 1.10 45.95
N GLU A 3 -31.60 1.62 44.83
CA GLU A 3 -31.46 1.09 43.48
C GLU A 3 -29.99 0.83 43.13
N HIS A 4 -29.77 -0.31 42.51
CA HIS A 4 -28.49 -0.83 42.08
C HIS A 4 -27.87 0.03 40.97
N ALA A 5 -27.27 1.17 41.30
CA ALA A 5 -26.57 2.03 40.35
C ALA A 5 -25.10 1.61 40.13
N LYS A 6 -24.86 0.35 39.81
CA LYS A 6 -23.54 -0.15 39.36
C LYS A 6 -23.71 -1.23 38.32
N LEU A 7 -24.12 -0.85 37.11
CA LEU A 7 -24.03 -1.68 35.91
C LEU A 7 -24.08 -0.78 34.67
N ALA A 8 -23.08 0.07 34.53
CA ALA A 8 -22.70 0.62 33.22
C ALA A 8 -21.34 -0.01 32.88
N LEU A 9 -21.38 -1.31 32.63
CA LEU A 9 -20.31 -2.06 31.97
C LEU A 9 -20.39 -1.70 30.48
N ALA A 10 -19.95 -0.49 30.12
CA ALA A 10 -19.70 -0.16 28.71
C ALA A 10 -18.40 -0.86 28.35
N ALA A 11 -18.52 -2.05 27.74
CA ALA A 11 -17.42 -2.71 27.07
C ALA A 11 -16.91 -1.78 25.96
N ASP A 12 -15.81 -1.07 26.25
CA ASP A 12 -14.95 -0.52 25.21
C ASP A 12 -14.27 -1.73 24.54
N ASP A 13 -14.95 -2.35 23.58
CA ASP A 13 -14.29 -3.18 22.58
C ASP A 13 -13.28 -2.27 21.86
N PRO A 14 -11.95 -2.51 21.96
CA PRO A 14 -11.00 -1.72 21.21
C PRO A 14 -11.30 -1.97 19.73
N LYS A 15 -11.84 -0.95 19.05
CA LYS A 15 -11.97 -0.95 17.59
C LYS A 15 -10.63 -1.42 17.03
N PRO A 16 -10.57 -2.48 16.20
CA PRO A 16 -9.30 -2.93 15.66
C PRO A 16 -8.63 -1.73 15.00
N GLU A 17 -7.49 -1.29 15.54
CA GLU A 17 -6.72 -0.19 14.97
C GLU A 17 -6.44 -0.56 13.52
N GLU A 18 -7.05 0.18 12.61
CA GLU A 18 -6.89 -0.06 11.19
C GLU A 18 -5.43 0.24 10.83
N LYS A 19 -4.62 -0.82 10.79
CA LYS A 19 -3.19 -0.71 10.48
C LYS A 19 -3.03 -0.09 9.12
N LEU A 20 -2.52 1.13 9.14
CA LEU A 20 -2.32 1.96 7.97
C LEU A 20 -1.28 1.28 7.03
N PRO A 21 -1.58 0.96 5.74
CA PRO A 21 -0.62 0.36 4.78
C PRO A 21 0.65 1.19 4.48
N PRO A 22 1.88 0.67 4.69
CA PRO A 22 3.14 1.43 4.72
C PRO A 22 3.38 2.33 3.49
N ILE A 23 4.08 3.46 3.65
CA ILE A 23 4.35 4.39 2.53
C ILE A 23 5.83 4.44 2.15
N ASP A 24 6.68 3.73 2.89
CA ASP A 24 8.10 3.66 2.63
C ASP A 24 8.42 2.94 1.31
N PRO A 25 9.43 3.41 0.56
CA PRO A 25 9.76 2.84 -0.75
C PRO A 25 10.14 1.37 -0.71
N GLU A 26 10.75 0.90 0.39
CA GLU A 26 11.20 -0.49 0.54
C GLU A 26 10.02 -1.46 0.62
N SER A 27 9.00 -1.15 1.44
CA SER A 27 7.78 -1.96 1.49
C SER A 27 7.07 -1.97 0.13
N ILE A 28 6.98 -0.82 -0.53
CA ILE A 28 6.33 -0.71 -1.84
C ILE A 28 7.11 -1.50 -2.91
N ALA A 29 8.44 -1.45 -2.89
CA ALA A 29 9.28 -2.23 -3.79
C ALA A 29 9.12 -3.75 -3.58
N ALA A 30 8.99 -4.18 -2.32
CA ALA A 30 8.71 -5.57 -1.98
C ALA A 30 7.33 -6.01 -2.48
N GLU A 31 6.29 -5.20 -2.28
CA GLU A 31 4.92 -5.46 -2.78
C GLU A 31 4.86 -5.51 -4.32
N LEU A 32 5.60 -4.63 -4.99
CA LEU A 32 5.75 -4.65 -6.44
C LEU A 32 6.56 -5.86 -6.93
N GLY A 33 7.29 -6.55 -6.05
CA GLY A 33 8.17 -7.65 -6.42
C GLY A 33 9.42 -7.20 -7.19
N LEU A 34 9.83 -5.93 -7.03
CA LEU A 34 11.02 -5.36 -7.65
C LEU A 34 12.34 -5.81 -6.97
N ASN A 35 12.25 -6.46 -5.80
CA ASN A 35 13.41 -6.97 -5.07
C ASN A 35 13.99 -8.27 -5.65
N GLN A 36 13.40 -8.83 -6.72
CA GLN A 36 13.88 -10.07 -7.34
C GLN A 36 14.34 -9.86 -8.79
N PRO A 37 15.48 -10.45 -9.19
CA PRO A 37 15.93 -10.44 -10.57
C PRO A 37 15.03 -11.37 -11.40
N LYS A 38 14.02 -10.81 -12.05
CA LYS A 38 13.15 -11.55 -12.98
C LYS A 38 13.51 -11.20 -14.42
N SER A 39 13.71 -12.22 -15.25
CA SER A 39 14.18 -12.09 -16.65
C SER A 39 13.16 -11.53 -17.64
N ALA A 40 11.91 -11.30 -17.22
CA ALA A 40 10.90 -10.59 -18.02
C ALA A 40 9.82 -10.00 -17.11
N VAL A 41 10.05 -8.80 -16.59
CA VAL A 41 9.04 -8.09 -15.77
C VAL A 41 8.11 -7.29 -16.69
N ASP A 42 6.83 -7.66 -16.75
CA ASP A 42 5.79 -6.80 -17.33
C ASP A 42 5.44 -5.68 -16.34
N PHE A 43 6.17 -4.58 -16.47
CA PHE A 43 5.97 -3.38 -15.65
C PHE A 43 4.57 -2.76 -15.81
N GLY A 44 3.90 -2.95 -16.96
CA GLY A 44 2.55 -2.47 -17.18
C GLY A 44 1.53 -3.25 -16.34
N ARG A 45 1.64 -4.58 -16.35
CA ARG A 45 0.85 -5.45 -15.47
C ARG A 45 1.10 -5.15 -14.00
N MET A 46 2.36 -4.99 -13.60
CA MET A 46 2.71 -4.64 -12.22
C MET A 46 2.03 -3.35 -11.76
N ARG A 47 2.09 -2.28 -12.56
CA ARG A 47 1.43 -1.01 -12.25
C ARG A 47 -0.09 -1.18 -12.09
N ARG A 48 -0.73 -1.91 -13.01
CA ARG A 48 -2.18 -2.16 -12.95
C ARG A 48 -2.57 -2.94 -11.69
N SER A 49 -1.82 -3.99 -11.36
CA SER A 49 -2.07 -4.79 -10.15
C SER A 49 -1.92 -3.94 -8.88
N PHE A 50 -0.87 -3.13 -8.79
CA PHE A 50 -0.66 -2.27 -7.63
C PHE A 50 -1.75 -1.19 -7.51
N ALA A 51 -2.12 -0.56 -8.62
CA ALA A 51 -3.21 0.41 -8.65
C ALA A 51 -4.55 -0.19 -8.25
N PHE A 52 -4.81 -1.47 -8.58
CA PHE A 52 -6.07 -2.12 -8.23
C PHE A 52 -6.35 -2.04 -6.71
N THR A 53 -5.32 -2.22 -5.88
CA THR A 53 -5.45 -2.21 -4.41
C THR A 53 -5.11 -0.86 -3.77
N ASN A 54 -4.47 0.06 -4.50
CA ASN A 54 -3.91 1.30 -3.93
C ASN A 54 -4.41 2.59 -4.61
N HIS A 55 -5.41 2.54 -5.51
CA HIS A 55 -5.93 3.75 -6.16
C HIS A 55 -6.73 4.61 -5.17
N PRO A 56 -6.53 5.95 -5.13
CA PRO A 56 -7.26 6.84 -4.20
C PRO A 56 -8.78 6.77 -4.38
N ASP A 57 -9.26 6.58 -5.60
CA ASP A 57 -10.71 6.47 -5.86
C ASP A 57 -11.33 5.13 -5.41
N ARG A 58 -10.50 4.16 -5.01
CA ARG A 58 -10.95 2.81 -4.63
C ARG A 58 -10.76 2.52 -3.14
N VAL A 59 -10.13 3.43 -2.40
CA VAL A 59 -9.93 3.32 -0.95
C VAL A 59 -10.85 4.28 -0.20
N ALA A 60 -11.02 4.02 1.10
CA ALA A 60 -11.77 4.89 1.98
C ALA A 60 -11.17 6.32 2.04
N PRO A 61 -12.00 7.37 2.27
CA PRO A 61 -11.55 8.77 2.22
C PRO A 61 -10.29 9.07 3.07
N HIS A 62 -10.19 8.49 4.27
CA HIS A 62 -9.05 8.67 5.17
C HIS A 62 -7.76 8.00 4.68
N LEU A 63 -7.85 7.04 3.76
CA LEU A 63 -6.71 6.35 3.16
C LEU A 63 -6.23 6.99 1.85
N ARG A 64 -7.01 7.90 1.27
CA ARG A 64 -6.74 8.49 -0.06
C ARG A 64 -5.35 9.12 -0.18
N GLN A 65 -4.95 9.91 0.81
CA GLN A 65 -3.63 10.54 0.82
C GLN A 65 -2.51 9.51 0.80
N ARG A 66 -2.66 8.40 1.55
CA ARG A 66 -1.66 7.33 1.57
C ARG A 66 -1.66 6.52 0.29
N ALA A 67 -2.84 6.24 -0.28
CA ALA A 67 -2.98 5.67 -1.61
C ALA A 67 -2.28 6.54 -2.68
N MET A 68 -2.43 7.87 -2.62
CA MET A 68 -1.74 8.79 -3.52
C MET A 68 -0.22 8.69 -3.38
N ILE A 69 0.32 8.76 -2.15
CA ILE A 69 1.77 8.65 -1.90
C ILE A 69 2.28 7.29 -2.39
N ARG A 70 1.59 6.20 -2.05
CA ARG A 70 1.95 4.84 -2.48
C ARG A 70 1.98 4.72 -4.00
N MET A 71 1.00 5.29 -4.71
CA MET A 71 0.97 5.30 -6.17
C MET A 71 2.12 6.12 -6.78
N GLN A 72 2.45 7.28 -6.19
CA GLN A 72 3.59 8.10 -6.65
C GLN A 72 4.92 7.35 -6.50
N VAL A 73 5.16 6.76 -5.33
CA VAL A 73 6.37 5.99 -5.05
C VAL A 73 6.43 4.74 -5.95
N ALA A 74 5.33 4.02 -6.12
CA ALA A 74 5.28 2.85 -7.00
C ALA A 74 5.57 3.21 -8.46
N ASN A 75 5.01 4.32 -8.97
CA ASN A 75 5.28 4.77 -10.33
C ASN A 75 6.78 5.10 -10.53
N MET A 76 7.37 5.85 -9.58
CA MET A 76 8.80 6.16 -9.58
C MET A 76 9.67 4.90 -9.63
N LEU A 77 9.41 3.94 -8.74
CA LEU A 77 10.17 2.68 -8.66
C LEU A 77 10.05 1.85 -9.94
N ILE A 78 8.85 1.76 -10.51
CA ILE A 78 8.61 1.05 -11.78
C ILE A 78 9.38 1.73 -12.92
N ASP A 79 9.37 3.06 -13.00
CA ASP A 79 10.05 3.78 -14.07
C ASP A 79 11.57 3.71 -13.92
N GLU A 80 12.11 3.71 -12.70
CA GLU A 80 13.52 3.39 -12.44
C GLU A 80 13.90 1.98 -12.87
N ALA A 81 13.10 0.97 -12.51
CA ALA A 81 13.36 -0.41 -12.86
C ALA A 81 13.33 -0.61 -14.39
N LYS A 82 12.39 0.04 -15.09
CA LYS A 82 12.36 0.10 -16.56
C LYS A 82 13.64 0.69 -17.14
N ARG A 83 14.08 1.85 -16.62
CA ARG A 83 15.31 2.52 -17.07
C ARG A 83 16.53 1.62 -16.90
N ARG A 84 16.65 0.94 -15.75
CA ARG A 84 17.74 -0.01 -15.47
C ARG A 84 17.70 -1.23 -16.41
N ALA A 85 16.52 -1.80 -16.67
CA ALA A 85 16.35 -2.92 -17.58
C ALA A 85 16.79 -2.57 -19.01
N VAL A 86 16.38 -1.41 -19.54
CA VAL A 86 16.79 -0.95 -20.87
C VAL A 86 18.29 -0.68 -20.95
N ALA A 87 18.88 -0.08 -19.91
CA ALA A 87 20.33 0.16 -19.86
C ALA A 87 21.13 -1.14 -19.80
N GLY A 88 20.64 -2.16 -19.09
CA GLY A 88 21.27 -3.49 -19.03
C GLY A 88 21.23 -4.25 -20.35
N VAL A 89 20.18 -4.09 -21.15
CA VAL A 89 20.05 -4.70 -22.50
C VAL A 89 21.02 -4.06 -23.51
N ARG A 90 21.46 -2.83 -23.29
CA ARG A 90 22.36 -2.09 -24.20
C ARG A 90 23.86 -2.35 -23.96
N ARG A 91 24.22 -3.08 -22.89
CA ARG A 91 25.61 -3.48 -22.60
C ARG A 91 25.88 -4.86 -23.20
#